data_AF-A0A3P3DNM7-F1
#
_entry.id   AF-A0A3P3DNM7-F1
#
_cell.length_a   1.000
_cell.length_b   1.000
_cell.length_c   1.000
_cell.angle_alpha   90.00
_cell.angle_beta   90.00
_cell.angle_gamma   90.00
#
_symmetry.space_group_name_H-M   'P 1'
#
loop_
_entity.id
_entity.type
_entity.pdbx_description
1 polymer ?
#
loop_
_entity_poly.entity_id
_entity_poly.type
_entity_poly.pdbx_seq_one_letter_code
_entity_poly.pdbx_strand_id
1 'polypeptide(L)'
;MKLAPAAAISRIAARFQERRSRAALGERPPLTGDDEDNISRFAGIVADLTAVLERENEALLAGDVTLVAELFGQKQVLLTQLETRQPVVEPFLRESAAVTEALRSRIQVLATQINRNAALLEAMSDAARAIRLEVSRVRDRHSLNGMYDKSGHTRGQGPAGPPREIDTNL
;
A
#
# COMPACT_ATOMS: atom_id res chain seq x y z
N MET A 1 -0.91 38.45 11.20
CA MET A 1 -2.37 38.37 10.96
C MET A 1 -2.64 37.20 10.01
N LYS A 2 -3.23 36.11 10.49
CA LYS A 2 -3.68 34.97 9.66
C LYS A 2 -5.17 35.17 9.34
N LEU A 3 -5.50 35.59 8.12
CA LEU A 3 -6.89 35.68 7.66
C LEU A 3 -7.29 34.41 6.88
N ALA A 4 -8.16 33.62 7.52
CA ALA A 4 -9.28 32.80 7.03
C ALA A 4 -9.15 31.94 5.74
N PRO A 5 -8.92 30.61 5.86
CA PRO A 5 -9.11 29.66 4.75
C PRO A 5 -10.57 29.59 4.24
N ALA A 6 -11.56 29.88 5.10
CA ALA A 6 -12.98 29.80 4.75
C ALA A 6 -13.41 30.81 3.65
N ALA A 7 -12.82 32.02 3.63
CA ALA A 7 -13.16 33.06 2.66
C ALA A 7 -12.55 32.78 1.26
N ALA A 8 -11.46 32.02 1.18
CA ALA A 8 -10.87 31.56 -0.08
C ALA A 8 -11.70 30.41 -0.68
N ILE A 9 -12.10 29.44 0.15
CA ILE A 9 -12.97 28.32 -0.24
C ILE A 9 -14.33 28.84 -0.75
N SER A 10 -14.91 29.86 -0.10
CA SER A 10 -16.17 30.49 -0.54
C SER A 10 -16.06 31.20 -1.90
N ARG A 11 -14.95 31.89 -2.19
CA ARG A 11 -14.72 32.52 -3.51
C ARG A 11 -14.51 31.50 -4.62
N ILE A 12 -13.80 30.41 -4.34
CA ILE A 12 -13.60 29.31 -5.29
C ILE A 12 -14.95 28.63 -5.59
N ALA A 13 -15.76 28.37 -4.56
CA ALA A 13 -17.10 27.79 -4.72
C ALA A 13 -18.04 28.70 -5.55
N ALA A 14 -17.99 30.02 -5.34
CA ALA A 14 -18.78 30.97 -6.11
C ALA A 14 -18.38 31.01 -7.59
N ARG A 15 -17.07 31.06 -7.89
CA ARG A 15 -16.54 31.00 -9.27
C ARG A 15 -16.87 29.68 -9.95
N PHE A 16 -16.86 28.58 -9.18
CA PHE A 16 -17.23 27.26 -9.67
C PHE A 16 -18.71 27.19 -10.06
N GLN A 17 -19.61 27.73 -9.22
CA GLN A 17 -21.04 27.81 -9.56
C GLN A 17 -21.27 28.67 -10.80
N GLU A 18 -20.52 29.76 -10.97
CA GLU A 18 -20.59 30.62 -12.15
C GLU A 18 -20.09 29.92 -13.43
N ARG A 19 -19.00 29.13 -13.36
CA ARG A 19 -18.55 28.34 -14.51
C ARG A 19 -19.51 27.20 -14.84
N ARG A 20 -20.09 26.55 -13.83
CA ARG A 20 -21.08 25.48 -14.04
C ARG A 20 -22.38 26.01 -14.65
N SER A 21 -22.84 27.19 -14.24
CA SER A 21 -24.01 27.85 -14.83
C SER A 21 -23.74 28.31 -16.28
N ARG A 22 -22.55 28.84 -16.57
CA ARG A 22 -22.13 29.19 -17.95
C ARG A 22 -21.90 27.97 -18.85
N ALA A 23 -21.32 26.89 -18.32
CA ALA A 23 -21.18 25.63 -19.03
C ALA A 23 -22.54 24.99 -19.37
N ALA A 24 -23.54 25.14 -18.48
CA ALA A 24 -24.91 24.73 -18.76
C ALA A 24 -25.58 25.57 -19.88
N LEU A 25 -25.06 26.77 -20.14
CA LEU A 25 -25.45 27.64 -21.27
C LEU A 25 -24.64 27.36 -22.55
N GLY A 26 -23.77 26.34 -22.56
CA GLY A 26 -22.93 25.99 -23.71
C GLY A 26 -21.64 26.80 -23.82
N GLU A 27 -21.40 27.75 -22.93
CA GLU A 27 -20.15 28.51 -22.86
C GLU A 27 -19.14 27.79 -21.96
N ARG A 28 -18.00 27.36 -22.53
CA ARG A 28 -16.86 26.86 -21.74
C ARG A 28 -15.84 27.98 -21.60
N PRO A 29 -15.91 28.82 -20.54
CA PRO A 29 -14.88 29.82 -20.31
C PRO A 29 -13.52 29.13 -20.15
N PRO A 30 -12.45 29.69 -20.74
CA PRO A 30 -11.10 29.13 -20.67
C PRO A 30 -10.62 29.02 -19.21
N LEU A 31 -9.65 28.14 -18.97
CA LEU A 31 -8.95 28.07 -17.69
C LEU A 31 -8.38 29.44 -17.34
N THR A 32 -8.52 29.84 -16.08
CA THR A 32 -7.86 31.05 -15.58
C THR A 32 -6.42 30.71 -15.18
N GLY A 33 -5.54 31.71 -15.12
CA GLY A 33 -4.15 31.49 -14.66
C GLY A 33 -4.07 30.88 -13.25
N ASP A 34 -5.00 31.27 -12.36
CA ASP A 34 -5.11 30.66 -11.03
C ASP A 34 -5.46 29.16 -11.10
N ASP A 35 -6.30 28.74 -12.06
CA ASP A 35 -6.67 27.33 -12.22
C ASP A 35 -5.49 26.51 -12.76
N GLU A 36 -4.76 27.05 -13.74
CA GLU A 36 -3.57 26.42 -14.32
C GLU A 36 -2.47 26.25 -13.26
N ASP A 37 -2.28 27.24 -12.39
CA ASP A 37 -1.36 27.16 -11.26
C ASP A 37 -1.76 26.08 -10.25
N ASN A 38 -3.06 25.98 -9.94
CA ASN A 38 -3.57 24.96 -9.03
C ASN A 38 -3.38 23.54 -9.61
N ILE A 39 -3.70 23.36 -10.89
CA ILE A 39 -3.49 22.09 -11.61
C ILE A 39 -2.00 21.74 -11.63
N SER A 40 -1.13 22.71 -11.93
CA SER A 40 0.33 22.50 -11.99
C SER A 40 0.91 22.12 -10.64
N ARG A 41 0.50 22.79 -9.55
CA ARG A 41 0.90 22.43 -8.18
C ARG A 41 0.44 21.03 -7.80
N PHE A 42 -0.81 20.67 -8.14
CA PHE A 42 -1.33 19.33 -7.90
C PHE A 42 -0.56 18.28 -8.69
N ALA A 43 -0.24 18.55 -9.96
CA ALA A 43 0.59 17.68 -10.80
C ALA A 43 2.02 17.49 -10.27
N GLY A 44 2.57 18.51 -9.59
CA GLY A 44 3.83 18.41 -8.85
C GLY A 44 3.75 17.42 -7.70
N ILE A 45 2.72 17.54 -6.84
CA ILE A 45 2.52 16.63 -5.70
C ILE A 45 2.31 15.18 -6.18
N VAL A 46 1.55 14.99 -7.27
CA VAL A 46 1.37 13.65 -7.88
C VAL A 46 2.72 13.07 -8.33
N ALA A 47 3.59 13.88 -8.93
CA ALA A 47 4.91 13.43 -9.36
C ALA A 47 5.82 13.10 -8.16
N ASP A 48 5.81 13.92 -7.12
CA ASP A 48 6.59 13.68 -5.90
C ASP A 48 6.15 12.37 -5.23
N LEU A 49 4.83 12.13 -5.13
CA LEU A 49 4.30 10.88 -4.58
C LEU A 49 4.67 9.67 -5.45
N THR A 50 4.65 9.84 -6.77
CA THR A 50 5.07 8.78 -7.71
C THR A 50 6.54 8.41 -7.49
N ALA A 51 7.42 9.40 -7.36
CA ALA A 51 8.84 9.16 -7.09
C ALA A 51 9.08 8.48 -5.74
N VAL A 52 8.31 8.83 -4.70
CA VAL A 52 8.35 8.13 -3.40
C VAL A 52 7.94 6.67 -3.55
N LEU A 53 6.88 6.37 -4.29
CA LEU A 53 6.43 5.00 -4.53
C LEU A 53 7.41 4.19 -5.38
N GLU A 54 8.09 4.81 -6.34
CA GLU A 54 9.14 4.16 -7.13
C GLU A 54 10.30 3.73 -6.23
N ARG A 55 10.79 4.63 -5.38
CA ARG A 55 11.82 4.32 -4.38
C ARG A 55 11.38 3.24 -3.40
N GLU A 56 10.12 3.26 -2.99
CA GLU A 56 9.57 2.23 -2.13
C GLU A 56 9.50 0.86 -2.85
N ASN A 57 9.07 0.83 -4.10
CA ASN A 57 9.05 -0.38 -4.92
C ASN A 57 10.45 -0.98 -5.08
N GLU A 58 11.48 -0.14 -5.27
CA GLU A 58 12.87 -0.57 -5.31
C GLU A 58 13.34 -1.14 -3.96
N ALA A 59 12.99 -0.47 -2.86
CA ALA A 59 13.31 -0.94 -1.51
C ALA A 59 12.64 -2.30 -1.19
N LEU A 60 11.37 -2.46 -1.56
CA LEU A 60 10.65 -3.73 -1.40
C LEU A 60 11.30 -4.86 -2.21
N LEU A 61 11.73 -4.58 -3.44
CA LEU A 61 12.46 -5.55 -4.27
C LEU A 61 13.82 -5.91 -3.68
N ALA A 62 14.50 -4.97 -3.04
CA ALA A 62 15.75 -5.21 -2.33
C ALA A 62 15.57 -5.88 -0.95
N GLY A 63 14.33 -6.00 -0.47
CA GLY A 63 14.03 -6.47 0.89
C GLY A 63 14.40 -5.48 2.00
N ASP A 64 14.62 -4.21 1.67
CA ASP A 64 14.96 -3.15 2.63
C ASP A 64 13.70 -2.58 3.29
N VAL A 65 13.20 -3.31 4.30
CA VAL A 65 12.00 -2.94 5.06
C VAL A 65 12.22 -1.68 5.90
N THR A 66 13.47 -1.36 6.27
CA THR A 66 13.80 -0.15 7.03
C THR A 66 13.58 1.09 6.18
N LEU A 67 14.09 1.11 4.95
CA LEU A 67 13.85 2.22 4.02
C LEU A 67 12.36 2.40 3.71
N VAL A 68 11.62 1.30 3.54
CA VAL A 68 10.15 1.34 3.35
C VAL A 68 9.46 2.04 4.52
N ALA A 69 9.86 1.75 5.76
CA ALA A 69 9.31 2.39 6.95
C ALA A 69 9.64 3.89 7.03
N GLU A 70 10.85 4.29 6.62
CA GLU A 70 11.25 5.71 6.58
C GLU A 70 10.45 6.52 5.55
N LEU A 71 10.12 5.92 4.40
CA LEU A 71 9.34 6.56 3.34
C LEU A 71 7.87 6.77 3.74
N PHE A 72 7.34 6.05 4.72
CA PHE A 72 5.94 6.14 5.15
C PHE A 72 5.53 7.56 5.55
N GLY A 73 6.37 8.25 6.33
CA GLY A 73 6.08 9.61 6.79
C GLY A 73 5.97 10.61 5.63
N GLN A 74 6.86 10.49 4.63
CA GLN A 74 6.84 11.34 3.44
C GLN A 74 5.58 11.08 2.61
N LYS A 75 5.19 9.81 2.48
CA LYS A 75 3.99 9.39 1.77
C LYS A 75 2.71 9.96 2.39
N GLN A 76 2.61 9.92 3.72
CA GLN A 76 1.48 10.49 4.46
C GLN A 76 1.34 12.00 4.23
N VAL A 77 2.45 12.74 4.30
CA VAL A 77 2.44 14.19 4.04
C VAL A 77 1.95 14.50 2.63
N LEU A 78 2.44 13.78 1.62
CA LEU A 78 2.03 13.99 0.23
C LEU A 78 0.57 13.60 0.00
N LEU A 79 0.09 12.52 0.62
CA LEU A 79 -1.31 12.11 0.55
C LEU A 79 -2.24 13.19 1.13
N THR A 80 -1.94 13.71 2.33
CA THR A 80 -2.72 14.80 2.93
C THR A 80 -2.75 16.04 2.03
N GLN A 81 -1.64 16.35 1.36
CA GLN A 81 -1.57 17.46 0.42
C GLN A 81 -2.40 17.25 -0.84
N LEU A 82 -2.49 16.01 -1.34
CA LEU A 82 -3.37 15.65 -2.45
C LEU A 82 -4.83 15.76 -2.04
N GLU A 83 -5.23 15.15 -0.92
CA GLU A 83 -6.61 15.18 -0.42
C GLU A 83 -7.11 16.61 -0.19
N THR A 84 -6.25 17.48 0.35
CA THR A 84 -6.60 18.89 0.60
C THR A 84 -6.85 19.67 -0.70
N ARG A 85 -6.14 19.32 -1.78
CA ARG A 85 -6.20 20.05 -3.07
C ARG A 85 -7.11 19.40 -4.10
N GLN A 86 -7.45 18.13 -3.92
CA GLN A 86 -8.31 17.37 -4.82
C GLN A 86 -9.64 18.09 -5.14
N PRO A 87 -10.39 18.65 -4.16
CA PRO A 87 -11.66 19.32 -4.46
C PRO A 87 -11.54 20.53 -5.39
N VAL A 88 -10.36 21.16 -5.43
CA VAL A 88 -10.07 22.32 -6.28
C VAL A 88 -9.78 21.88 -7.71
N VAL A 89 -9.12 20.73 -7.89
CA VAL A 89 -8.63 20.28 -9.20
C VAL A 89 -9.59 19.31 -9.89
N GLU A 90 -10.34 18.51 -9.13
CA GLU A 90 -11.27 17.50 -9.64
C GLU A 90 -12.25 18.01 -10.71
N PRO A 91 -12.84 19.22 -10.60
CA PRO A 91 -13.71 19.74 -11.64
C PRO A 91 -13.05 19.89 -13.01
N PHE A 92 -11.75 20.22 -13.03
CA PHE A 92 -11.00 20.48 -14.24
C PHE A 92 -10.51 19.19 -14.91
N LEU A 93 -10.51 18.04 -14.22
CA LEU A 93 -10.04 16.75 -14.75
C LEU A 93 -10.81 16.28 -15.99
N ARG A 94 -12.06 16.74 -16.16
CA ARG A 94 -12.93 16.41 -17.30
C ARG A 94 -12.78 17.40 -18.46
N GLU A 95 -12.02 18.48 -18.27
CA GLU A 95 -11.78 19.46 -19.32
C GLU A 95 -10.71 18.95 -20.29
N SER A 96 -10.94 19.18 -21.58
CA SER A 96 -10.02 18.88 -22.67
C SER A 96 -9.01 20.03 -22.84
N ALA A 97 -8.20 20.26 -21.81
CA ALA A 97 -7.06 21.19 -21.83
C ALA A 97 -5.74 20.40 -21.73
N ALA A 98 -4.67 20.91 -22.36
CA ALA A 98 -3.37 20.22 -22.41
C ALA A 98 -2.78 19.97 -21.02
N VAL A 99 -2.92 20.94 -20.10
CA VAL A 99 -2.45 20.82 -18.71
C VAL A 99 -3.22 19.73 -17.95
N THR A 100 -4.53 19.61 -18.20
CA THR A 100 -5.37 18.55 -17.64
C THR A 100 -5.02 17.17 -18.19
N GLU A 101 -4.72 17.06 -19.48
CA GLU A 101 -4.29 15.80 -20.10
C GLU A 101 -2.98 15.29 -19.47
N ALA A 102 -2.00 16.18 -19.31
CA ALA A 102 -0.74 15.87 -18.65
C ALA A 102 -0.96 15.40 -17.20
N LEU A 103 -1.87 16.05 -16.46
CA LEU A 103 -2.22 15.61 -15.12
C LEU A 103 -2.89 14.23 -15.11
N ARG A 104 -3.83 13.95 -16.02
CA ARG A 104 -4.47 12.63 -16.14
C ARG A 104 -3.45 11.53 -16.41
N SER A 105 -2.50 11.77 -17.30
CA SER A 105 -1.40 10.84 -17.56
C SER A 105 -0.57 10.57 -16.30
N ARG A 106 -0.23 11.61 -15.53
CA ARG A 106 0.51 11.44 -14.25
C ARG A 106 -0.28 10.64 -13.22
N ILE A 107 -1.59 10.87 -13.10
CA ILE A 107 -2.46 10.09 -12.20
C ILE A 107 -2.50 8.62 -12.61
N GLN A 108 -2.51 8.30 -13.91
CA GLN A 108 -2.43 6.93 -14.39
C GLN A 108 -1.10 6.26 -14.00
N VAL A 109 0.03 6.97 -14.17
CA VAL A 109 1.35 6.47 -13.74
C VAL A 109 1.36 6.21 -12.23
N LEU A 110 0.84 7.14 -11.43
CA LEU A 110 0.71 6.97 -9.98
C LEU A 110 -0.10 5.70 -9.63
N ALA A 111 -1.24 5.48 -10.29
CA ALA A 111 -2.06 4.29 -10.08
C ALA A 111 -1.31 3.00 -10.44
N THR A 112 -0.52 3.00 -11.52
CA THR A 112 0.35 1.87 -11.87
C THR A 112 1.38 1.59 -10.77
N GLN A 113 2.02 2.61 -10.20
CA GLN A 113 3.00 2.42 -9.13
C GLN A 113 2.35 1.90 -7.84
N ILE A 114 1.15 2.36 -7.50
CA ILE A 114 0.37 1.84 -6.35
C ILE A 114 0.05 0.36 -6.53
N ASN A 115 -0.45 -0.03 -7.70
CA ASN A 115 -0.79 -1.43 -7.98
C ASN A 115 0.44 -2.33 -7.92
N ARG A 116 1.58 -1.86 -8.43
CA ARG A 116 2.85 -2.58 -8.32
C ARG A 116 3.28 -2.74 -6.87
N ASN A 117 3.17 -1.69 -6.06
CA ASN A 117 3.51 -1.72 -4.64
C ASN A 117 2.65 -2.74 -3.88
N ALA A 118 1.34 -2.74 -4.13
CA ALA A 118 0.41 -3.70 -3.54
C ALA A 118 0.80 -5.16 -3.86
N ALA A 119 1.13 -5.44 -5.13
CA ALA A 119 1.54 -6.77 -5.55
C ALA A 119 2.86 -7.23 -4.88
N LEU A 120 3.82 -6.31 -4.71
CA LEU A 120 5.08 -6.61 -4.01
C LEU A 120 4.84 -6.91 -2.53
N LEU A 121 4.02 -6.12 -1.85
CA LEU A 121 3.67 -6.34 -0.45
C LEU A 121 2.93 -7.67 -0.25
N GLU A 122 2.02 -8.02 -1.16
CA GLU A 122 1.33 -9.31 -1.14
C GLU A 122 2.32 -10.48 -1.28
N ALA A 123 3.22 -10.41 -2.26
CA ALA A 123 4.25 -11.44 -2.45
C ALA A 123 5.19 -11.58 -1.24
N MET A 124 5.59 -10.45 -0.62
CA MET A 124 6.40 -10.48 0.60
C MET A 124 5.65 -11.08 1.79
N SER A 125 4.36 -10.79 1.94
CA SER A 125 3.51 -11.37 2.98
C SER A 125 3.42 -12.89 2.83
N ASP A 126 3.22 -13.39 1.61
CA ASP A 126 3.19 -14.82 1.32
C ASP A 126 4.54 -15.50 1.60
N ALA A 127 5.65 -14.88 1.20
CA ALA A 127 7.00 -15.37 1.49
C ALA A 127 7.24 -15.46 3.01
N ALA A 128 6.89 -14.41 3.76
CA ALA A 128 6.99 -14.40 5.22
C ALA A 128 6.13 -15.50 5.87
N ARG A 129 4.95 -15.76 5.32
CA ARG A 129 4.06 -16.85 5.78
C ARG A 129 4.70 -18.22 5.57
N ALA A 130 5.31 -18.45 4.41
CA ALA A 130 6.01 -19.69 4.09
C ALA A 130 7.21 -19.91 5.02
N ILE A 131 8.03 -18.87 5.23
CA ILE A 131 9.17 -18.89 6.17
C ILE A 131 8.70 -19.26 7.58
N ARG A 132 7.65 -18.60 8.08
CA ARG A 132 7.09 -18.90 9.41
C ARG A 132 6.65 -20.36 9.55
N LEU A 133 6.02 -20.93 8.52
CA LEU A 133 5.62 -22.34 8.52
C LEU A 133 6.83 -23.28 8.53
N GLU A 134 7.89 -22.94 7.79
CA GLU A 134 9.12 -23.72 7.77
C GLU A 134 9.84 -23.64 9.12
N VAL A 135 9.94 -22.45 9.71
CA VAL A 135 10.51 -22.26 11.05
C VAL A 135 9.71 -23.04 12.10
N SER A 136 8.38 -23.07 12.01
CA SER A 136 7.56 -23.91 12.88
C SER A 136 7.88 -25.39 12.69
N ARG A 137 7.96 -25.89 11.44
CA ARG A 137 8.30 -27.29 11.15
C ARG A 137 9.70 -27.68 11.66
N VAL A 138 10.69 -26.80 11.46
CA VAL A 138 12.06 -26.98 11.98
C VAL A 138 12.04 -27.00 13.50
N ARG A 139 11.37 -26.04 14.14
CA ARG A 139 11.19 -26.03 15.59
C ARG A 139 10.50 -27.29 16.08
N ASP A 140 9.45 -27.77 15.42
CA ASP A 140 8.72 -28.96 15.85
C ASP A 140 9.54 -30.25 15.65
N ARG A 141 10.42 -30.29 14.63
CA ARG A 141 11.39 -31.37 14.41
C ARG A 141 12.55 -31.36 15.42
N HIS A 142 13.03 -30.17 15.78
CA HIS A 142 14.15 -30.00 16.74
C HIS A 142 13.68 -29.86 18.20
N SER A 143 12.38 -29.62 18.42
CA SER A 143 11.74 -29.74 19.71
C SER A 143 11.75 -31.21 20.05
N LEU A 144 12.74 -31.60 20.84
CA LEU A 144 13.02 -32.92 21.41
C LEU A 144 11.88 -33.47 22.31
N ASN A 145 10.63 -33.08 22.09
CA ASN A 145 9.49 -33.37 22.99
C ASN A 145 8.80 -34.72 22.76
N GLY A 146 9.33 -35.61 21.90
CA GLY A 146 8.63 -36.86 21.58
C GLY A 146 9.37 -38.15 21.91
N MET A 147 10.68 -38.19 21.69
CA MET A 147 11.38 -39.48 21.57
C MET A 147 12.44 -39.73 22.62
N TYR A 148 13.10 -38.74 23.22
CA TYR A 148 14.27 -39.02 24.06
C TYR A 148 14.08 -38.53 25.50
N ASP A 149 14.31 -39.41 26.49
CA ASP A 149 14.50 -39.00 27.88
C ASP A 149 15.86 -38.30 28.04
N LYS A 150 16.08 -37.62 29.17
CA LYS A 150 17.30 -36.89 29.57
C LYS A 150 18.56 -37.78 29.58
N SER A 151 18.38 -39.10 29.51
CA SER A 151 19.41 -40.14 29.35
C SER A 151 19.69 -40.55 27.90
N GLY A 152 19.01 -39.96 26.91
CA GLY A 152 19.19 -40.29 25.49
C GLY A 152 18.51 -41.58 25.04
N HIS A 153 17.48 -42.07 25.75
CA HIS A 153 16.76 -43.30 25.38
C HIS A 153 15.43 -43.01 24.67
N THR A 154 15.14 -43.76 23.61
CA THR A 154 13.90 -43.66 22.84
C THR A 154 12.69 -44.13 23.67
N ARG A 155 11.70 -43.28 23.96
CA ARG A 155 10.40 -43.73 24.49
C ARG A 155 9.61 -44.39 23.37
N GLY A 156 9.80 -45.69 23.19
CA GLY A 156 9.01 -46.44 22.21
C GLY A 156 9.47 -47.85 21.91
N GLN A 157 9.60 -48.72 22.92
CA GLN A 157 9.29 -50.15 22.78
C GLN A 157 9.30 -50.82 24.16
N GLY A 158 8.10 -51.12 24.68
CA GLY A 158 7.93 -52.10 25.75
C GLY A 158 7.11 -53.26 25.18
N PRO A 159 7.64 -54.48 25.07
CA PRO A 159 6.86 -55.64 24.65
C PRO A 159 6.19 -56.25 25.88
N ALA A 160 4.88 -56.47 25.81
CA ALA A 160 4.21 -57.44 26.69
C ALA A 160 2.93 -57.94 26.00
N GLY A 161 3.10 -58.80 24.99
CA GLY A 161 2.04 -59.73 24.62
C GLY A 161 1.77 -60.69 25.79
N PRO A 162 0.54 -61.16 26.00
CA PRO A 162 0.22 -62.04 27.12
C PRO A 162 0.97 -63.38 27.00
N PRO A 163 1.35 -64.00 28.13
CA PRO A 163 2.11 -65.24 28.14
C PRO A 163 1.26 -66.37 27.54
N ARG A 164 1.75 -67.01 26.47
CA ARG A 164 1.22 -68.28 26.00
C ARG A 164 1.82 -69.39 26.88
N GLU A 165 1.04 -69.91 27.82
CA GLU A 165 1.32 -71.20 28.45
C GLU A 165 1.38 -72.28 27.37
N ILE A 166 2.48 -73.01 27.33
CA ILE A 166 2.63 -74.22 26.53
C ILE A 166 2.42 -75.37 27.51
N ASP A 167 1.27 -76.04 27.41
CA ASP A 167 0.99 -77.30 28.09
C ASP A 167 1.97 -78.36 27.58
N THR A 168 2.84 -78.85 28.46
CA THR A 168 3.58 -80.10 28.26
C THR A 168 3.04 -81.12 29.25
N ASN A 169 2.07 -81.93 28.80
CA ASN A 169 1.75 -83.21 29.42
C ASN A 169 1.91 -84.32 28.37
N LEU A 170 2.86 -85.21 28.68
CA LEU A 170 3.04 -86.57 28.19
C LEU A 170 2.22 -87.51 29.08
#